data_AF-A0A4R4UQH0-F1
#
_entry.id   AF-A0A4R4UQH0-F1
#
_cell.length_a   1.000
_cell.length_b   1.000
_cell.length_c   1.000
_cell.angle_alpha   90.00
_cell.angle_beta   90.00
_cell.angle_gamma   90.00
#
_symmetry.space_group_name_H-M   'P 1'
#
loop_
_entity.id
_entity.type
_entity.pdbx_description
1 polymer ?
#
loop_
_entity_poly.entity_id
_entity_poly.type
_entity_poly.pdbx_seq_one_letter_code
_entity_poly.pdbx_strand_id
1 'polypeptide(L)'
;MPTESHVRDQRVRGERGEASSLTRRAFVFHRAMGAVKQFRRKSDESRPDVAPVEVAAELMFENDLRDANSPWVLRFHRGARTMGALQHGLSAAWSAVATFVPKLVVFLIILLVGWLIAKAVSKAVQMAFSKLGFNKLLAKSGLKDMTSGSGIDIGGILVKLIYYFILLIFLQLALSAFGPNAVKDLIDEVVLFLPRIVVAVVLVLVAGAIGRAVGDLITSSLGNRSFGPMLGKIAFGFILALGVISALNQIGIAVTVTTPVLVAVLAAAAGVVIVGVGGGLIQPMQQRWSRWLDNAESQFGGKGVDRDQPTQQMPAPGQPGQPGPGQQGHSGTL
;
A
#
# COMPACT_ATOMS: atom_id res chain seq x y z
N MET A 1 -40.65 16.00 -13.44
CA MET A 1 -40.78 17.47 -13.53
C MET A 1 -42.17 17.85 -13.03
N PRO A 2 -42.31 18.64 -11.94
CA PRO A 2 -43.62 19.10 -11.48
C PRO A 2 -44.12 20.22 -12.40
N THR A 3 -45.38 20.14 -12.83
CA THR A 3 -46.01 21.11 -13.73
C THR A 3 -46.12 22.49 -13.06
N GLU A 4 -45.81 23.57 -13.81
CA GLU A 4 -45.74 24.96 -13.34
C GLU A 4 -46.97 25.47 -12.54
N SER A 5 -48.13 24.85 -12.73
CA SER A 5 -49.35 25.16 -11.98
C SER A 5 -49.23 24.87 -10.47
N HIS A 6 -48.46 23.86 -10.08
CA HIS A 6 -48.34 23.43 -8.68
C HIS A 6 -47.40 24.32 -7.84
N VAL A 7 -46.48 25.04 -8.49
CA VAL A 7 -45.50 25.91 -7.81
C VAL A 7 -46.10 27.30 -7.52
N ARG A 8 -46.98 27.81 -8.40
CA ARG A 8 -47.67 29.10 -8.15
C ARG A 8 -48.61 29.02 -6.95
N ASP A 9 -49.32 27.91 -6.78
CA ASP A 9 -50.34 27.77 -5.74
C ASP A 9 -49.75 27.68 -4.32
N GLN A 10 -48.55 27.10 -4.18
CA GLN A 10 -47.85 27.07 -2.89
C GLN A 10 -47.28 28.44 -2.49
N ARG A 11 -46.79 29.23 -3.45
CA ARG A 11 -46.24 30.56 -3.16
C ARG A 11 -47.33 31.51 -2.67
N VAL A 12 -48.54 31.44 -3.24
CA VAL A 12 -49.69 32.26 -2.83
C VAL A 12 -50.25 31.87 -1.44
N ARG A 13 -50.08 30.61 -1.01
CA ARG A 13 -50.46 30.17 0.35
C ARG A 13 -49.47 30.62 1.43
N GLY A 14 -48.18 30.66 1.14
CA GLY A 14 -47.15 31.09 2.10
C GLY A 14 -47.30 32.56 2.50
N GLU A 15 -47.52 33.45 1.53
CA GLU A 15 -47.61 34.90 1.79
C GLU A 15 -48.89 35.29 2.56
N ARG A 16 -50.00 34.56 2.39
CA ARG A 16 -51.24 34.78 3.18
C ARG A 16 -51.09 34.35 4.65
N GLY A 17 -50.22 33.37 4.94
CA GLY A 17 -49.96 32.91 6.31
C GLY A 17 -49.15 33.90 7.13
N GLU A 18 -48.08 34.46 6.56
CA GLU A 18 -47.21 35.42 7.26
C GLU A 18 -47.92 36.74 7.59
N ALA A 19 -48.72 37.28 6.66
CA ALA A 19 -49.48 38.50 6.89
C ALA A 19 -50.43 38.38 8.10
N SER A 20 -51.07 37.22 8.28
CA SER A 20 -51.97 36.97 9.42
C SER A 20 -51.25 36.87 10.77
N SER A 21 -49.99 36.45 10.77
CA SER A 21 -49.18 36.28 11.98
C SER A 21 -48.67 37.62 12.52
N LEU A 22 -48.33 38.55 11.63
CA LEU A 22 -47.84 39.88 12.00
C LEU A 22 -48.97 40.76 12.56
N THR A 23 -50.18 40.68 12.00
CA THR A 23 -51.35 41.41 12.52
C THR A 23 -51.76 40.89 13.91
N ARG A 24 -51.69 39.58 14.16
CA ARG A 24 -51.97 39.02 15.51
C ARG A 24 -50.94 39.43 16.55
N ARG A 25 -49.65 39.49 16.18
CA ARG A 25 -48.58 39.92 17.09
C ARG A 25 -48.64 41.41 17.42
N ALA A 26 -49.01 42.26 16.45
CA ALA A 26 -49.23 43.69 16.68
C ALA A 26 -50.44 43.95 17.61
N PHE A 27 -51.51 43.16 17.49
CA PHE A 27 -52.70 43.31 18.33
C PHE A 27 -52.45 42.96 19.81
N VAL A 28 -51.69 41.90 20.08
CA VAL A 28 -51.34 41.49 21.46
C VAL A 28 -50.41 42.52 22.12
N PHE A 29 -49.44 43.06 21.38
CA PHE A 29 -48.53 44.09 21.89
C PHE A 29 -49.25 45.40 22.22
N HIS A 30 -50.18 45.85 21.36
CA HIS A 30 -50.97 47.05 21.62
C HIS A 30 -51.89 46.90 22.84
N ARG A 31 -52.46 45.71 23.07
CA ARG A 31 -53.33 45.47 24.24
C ARG A 31 -52.54 45.41 25.55
N ALA A 32 -51.35 44.83 25.54
CA ALA A 32 -50.45 44.79 26.70
C ALA A 32 -49.96 46.19 27.10
N MET A 33 -49.59 47.04 26.13
CA MET A 33 -49.19 48.42 26.38
C MET A 33 -50.35 49.30 26.92
N GLY A 34 -51.59 49.02 26.52
CA GLY A 34 -52.78 49.69 27.05
C GLY A 34 -53.02 49.43 28.54
N ALA A 35 -52.80 48.18 28.99
CA ALA A 35 -52.94 47.80 30.40
C ALA A 35 -51.85 48.46 31.29
N VAL A 36 -50.61 48.54 30.78
CA VAL A 36 -49.50 49.19 31.49
C VAL A 36 -49.74 50.71 31.64
N LYS A 37 -50.33 51.37 30.63
CA LYS A 37 -50.68 52.80 30.71
C LYS A 37 -51.82 53.10 31.69
N GLN A 38 -52.84 52.24 31.77
CA GLN A 38 -53.92 52.42 32.76
C GLN A 38 -53.42 52.25 34.19
N PHE A 39 -52.45 51.36 34.41
CA PHE A 39 -51.92 51.11 35.75
C PHE A 39 -51.01 52.25 36.23
N ARG A 40 -50.11 52.77 35.36
CA ARG A 40 -49.24 53.92 35.71
C ARG A 40 -50.02 55.16 36.17
N ARG A 41 -51.27 55.34 35.71
CA ARG A 41 -52.14 56.45 36.10
C ARG A 41 -52.82 56.26 37.48
N LYS A 42 -52.78 55.05 38.03
CA LYS A 42 -53.40 54.68 39.32
C LYS A 42 -52.37 54.41 40.43
N SER A 43 -51.08 54.39 40.09
CA SER A 43 -49.97 54.05 41.00
C SER A 43 -49.24 55.27 41.58
N ASP A 44 -49.82 56.47 41.50
CA ASP A 44 -49.22 57.70 42.05
C ASP A 44 -49.72 58.01 43.47
N GLU A 45 -50.56 57.13 44.03
CA GLU A 45 -51.15 57.36 45.35
C GLU A 45 -50.98 56.12 46.25
N SER A 46 -49.91 56.17 47.04
CA SER A 46 -49.70 55.41 48.30
C SER A 46 -49.20 53.95 48.21
N ARG A 47 -47.87 53.78 48.17
CA ARG A 47 -47.00 52.88 49.01
C ARG A 47 -45.78 52.32 48.25
N PRO A 48 -44.52 52.44 48.75
CA PRO A 48 -43.32 52.10 47.99
C PRO A 48 -42.55 50.82 48.42
N ASP A 49 -43.18 49.80 49.01
CA ASP A 49 -42.43 48.69 49.64
C ASP A 49 -42.96 47.25 49.49
N VAL A 50 -43.93 46.98 48.61
CA VAL A 50 -44.22 45.60 48.19
C VAL A 50 -44.33 45.51 46.68
N ALA A 51 -43.43 44.73 46.10
CA ALA A 51 -43.23 44.65 44.67
C ALA A 51 -44.48 44.12 43.93
N PRO A 52 -44.77 44.61 42.71
CA PRO A 52 -46.01 44.36 41.98
C PRO A 52 -46.12 42.95 41.39
N VAL A 53 -45.15 42.08 41.65
CA VAL A 53 -45.00 40.80 40.96
C VAL A 53 -45.76 39.69 41.68
N GLU A 54 -45.82 39.69 43.02
CA GLU A 54 -46.54 38.65 43.78
C GLU A 54 -48.05 38.73 43.54
N VAL A 55 -48.66 39.92 43.59
CA VAL A 55 -50.12 40.08 43.42
C VAL A 55 -50.54 39.96 41.95
N ALA A 56 -49.68 40.40 41.02
CA ALA A 56 -49.89 40.15 39.58
C ALA A 56 -49.65 38.68 39.22
N ALA A 57 -48.73 38.00 39.93
CA ALA A 57 -48.53 36.56 39.83
C ALA A 57 -49.76 35.86 40.39
N GLU A 58 -50.25 36.13 41.60
CA GLU A 58 -51.43 35.48 42.19
C GLU A 58 -52.67 35.60 41.29
N LEU A 59 -52.92 36.79 40.73
CA LEU A 59 -54.05 37.02 39.81
C LEU A 59 -53.84 36.42 38.42
N MET A 60 -52.60 36.21 37.97
CA MET A 60 -52.29 35.37 36.80
C MET A 60 -52.33 33.87 37.15
N PHE A 61 -51.98 33.48 38.37
CA PHE A 61 -51.77 32.12 38.84
C PHE A 61 -53.11 31.39 38.98
N GLU A 62 -54.13 32.05 39.54
CA GLU A 62 -55.47 31.50 39.69
C GLU A 62 -56.11 31.18 38.31
N ASN A 63 -55.75 31.92 37.26
CA ASN A 63 -56.29 31.74 35.91
C ASN A 63 -55.39 30.92 34.97
N ASP A 64 -54.07 30.86 35.23
CA ASP A 64 -53.05 30.21 34.37
C ASP A 64 -52.60 28.83 34.88
N LEU A 65 -53.01 28.38 36.08
CA LEU A 65 -52.81 26.97 36.49
C LEU A 65 -53.64 25.96 35.67
N ARG A 66 -54.53 26.43 34.79
CA ARG A 66 -55.26 25.58 33.85
C ARG A 66 -54.50 25.29 32.56
N ASP A 67 -53.46 26.05 32.23
CA ASP A 67 -52.68 25.89 30.99
C ASP A 67 -51.21 25.57 31.28
N ALA A 68 -50.88 24.27 31.25
CA ALA A 68 -49.54 23.74 31.50
C ALA A 68 -48.47 24.12 30.45
N ASN A 69 -48.75 25.08 29.56
CA ASN A 69 -47.92 25.41 28.39
C ASN A 69 -47.51 26.89 28.32
N SER A 70 -47.53 27.63 29.43
CA SER A 70 -47.18 29.05 29.41
C SER A 70 -45.66 29.30 29.22
N PRO A 71 -45.23 30.22 28.33
CA PRO A 71 -43.82 30.40 27.93
C PRO A 71 -42.86 30.82 29.05
N TRP A 72 -43.38 31.37 30.14
CA TRP A 72 -42.58 31.84 31.27
C TRP A 72 -42.15 30.69 32.20
N VAL A 73 -42.99 29.66 32.36
CA VAL A 73 -42.68 28.42 33.12
C VAL A 73 -41.49 27.68 32.46
N LEU A 74 -41.47 27.61 31.13
CA LEU A 74 -40.39 26.99 30.34
C LEU A 74 -39.05 27.74 30.40
N ARG A 75 -39.03 29.01 30.84
CA ARG A 75 -37.79 29.79 31.02
C ARG A 75 -37.22 29.64 32.42
N PHE A 76 -38.06 29.53 33.45
CA PHE A 76 -37.60 29.33 34.83
C PHE A 76 -36.92 27.96 35.03
N HIS A 77 -37.46 26.89 34.42
CA HIS A 77 -36.81 25.57 34.40
C HIS A 77 -35.46 25.51 33.66
N ARG A 78 -35.08 26.58 32.95
CA ARG A 78 -33.80 26.67 32.24
C ARG A 78 -32.70 27.30 33.10
N GLY A 79 -33.05 28.21 34.01
CA GLY A 79 -32.11 28.88 34.92
C GLY A 79 -31.64 28.00 36.08
N ALA A 80 -32.50 27.12 36.61
CA ALA A 80 -32.16 26.24 37.74
C ALA A 80 -31.25 25.04 37.36
N ARG A 81 -31.01 24.77 36.07
CA ARG A 81 -30.19 23.64 35.59
C ARG A 81 -28.67 23.92 35.60
N THR A 82 -28.24 25.16 35.77
CA THR A 82 -26.80 25.52 35.71
C THR A 82 -26.07 25.26 37.02
N MET A 83 -26.73 25.37 38.18
CA MET A 83 -26.13 25.07 39.49
C MET A 83 -25.87 23.57 39.69
N GLY A 84 -26.80 22.71 39.22
CA GLY A 84 -26.64 21.26 39.25
C GLY A 84 -25.63 20.73 38.22
N ALA A 85 -25.43 21.43 37.09
CA ALA A 85 -24.51 21.01 36.03
C ALA A 85 -23.04 20.97 36.49
N LEU A 86 -22.62 21.88 37.37
CA LEU A 86 -21.26 21.86 37.93
C LEU A 86 -21.06 20.69 38.90
N GLN A 87 -22.05 20.40 39.75
CA GLN A 87 -22.00 19.26 40.67
C GLN A 87 -22.07 17.91 39.94
N HIS A 88 -22.88 17.82 38.88
CA HIS A 88 -22.94 16.64 38.01
C HIS A 88 -21.67 16.48 37.14
N GLY A 89 -21.07 17.58 36.69
CA GLY A 89 -19.80 17.56 35.96
C GLY A 89 -18.63 17.11 36.82
N LEU A 90 -18.52 17.61 38.06
CA LEU A 90 -17.46 17.20 39.00
C LEU A 90 -17.60 15.73 39.42
N SER A 91 -18.82 15.26 39.69
CA SER A 91 -19.05 13.85 40.04
C SER A 91 -18.78 12.92 38.87
N ALA A 92 -19.15 13.30 37.64
CA ALA A 92 -18.80 12.56 36.44
C ALA A 92 -17.27 12.51 36.21
N ALA A 93 -16.57 13.64 36.39
CA ALA A 93 -15.11 13.69 36.30
C ALA A 93 -14.42 12.82 37.36
N TRP A 94 -14.91 12.85 38.60
CA TRP A 94 -14.39 12.00 39.68
C TRP A 94 -14.59 10.51 39.38
N SER A 95 -15.76 10.13 38.88
CA SER A 95 -16.03 8.76 38.44
C SER A 95 -15.14 8.31 37.28
N ALA A 96 -14.84 9.21 36.33
CA ALA A 96 -13.91 8.92 35.25
C ALA A 96 -12.49 8.67 35.77
N VAL A 97 -12.00 9.47 36.72
CA VAL A 97 -10.69 9.26 37.36
C VAL A 97 -10.66 7.94 38.14
N ALA A 98 -11.68 7.66 38.95
CA ALA A 98 -11.76 6.44 39.75
C ALA A 98 -11.74 5.15 38.91
N THR A 99 -12.26 5.19 37.67
CA THR A 99 -12.26 4.05 36.76
C THR A 99 -11.04 4.02 35.81
N PHE A 100 -10.40 5.17 35.56
CA PHE A 100 -9.22 5.28 34.70
C PHE A 100 -7.93 4.88 35.42
N VAL A 101 -7.77 5.30 36.68
CA VAL A 101 -6.53 5.06 37.46
C VAL A 101 -6.18 3.57 37.57
N PRO A 102 -7.10 2.65 37.92
CA PRO A 102 -6.79 1.22 37.98
C PRO A 102 -6.35 0.66 36.62
N LYS A 103 -7.00 1.08 35.52
CA LYS A 103 -6.64 0.65 34.16
C LYS A 103 -5.26 1.15 33.75
N LEU A 104 -4.92 2.38 34.12
CA LEU A 104 -3.61 2.96 33.87
C LEU A 104 -2.50 2.21 34.61
N VAL A 105 -2.74 1.78 35.85
CA VAL A 105 -1.79 0.94 36.61
C VAL A 105 -1.55 -0.38 35.89
N VAL A 106 -2.61 -1.07 35.46
CA VAL A 106 -2.49 -2.32 34.69
C VAL A 106 -1.72 -2.10 33.39
N PHE A 107 -2.03 -1.03 32.65
CA PHE A 107 -1.31 -0.63 31.43
C PHE A 107 0.20 -0.45 31.69
N LEU A 108 0.56 0.29 32.74
CA LEU A 108 1.96 0.54 33.10
C LEU A 108 2.70 -0.75 33.48
N ILE A 109 2.05 -1.65 34.21
CA ILE A 109 2.61 -2.96 34.58
C ILE A 109 2.90 -3.78 33.32
N ILE A 110 1.93 -3.88 32.40
CA ILE A 110 2.11 -4.63 31.15
C ILE A 110 3.23 -4.02 30.31
N LEU A 111 3.30 -2.69 30.21
CA LEU A 111 4.36 -2.00 29.47
C LEU A 111 5.75 -2.25 30.06
N LEU A 112 5.86 -2.23 31.40
CA LEU A 112 7.12 -2.48 32.11
C LEU A 112 7.62 -3.91 31.88
N VAL A 113 6.73 -4.89 31.99
CA VAL A 113 7.02 -6.30 31.70
C VAL A 113 7.42 -6.46 30.23
N GLY A 114 6.67 -5.84 29.32
CA GLY A 114 6.95 -5.87 27.90
C GLY A 114 8.32 -5.31 27.52
N TRP A 115 8.71 -4.19 28.13
CA TRP A 115 10.03 -3.59 27.93
C TRP A 115 11.17 -4.54 28.37
N LEU A 116 11.01 -5.20 29.51
CA LEU A 116 12.00 -6.16 30.01
C LEU A 116 12.14 -7.37 29.07
N ILE A 117 11.01 -7.93 28.62
CA ILE A 117 10.98 -9.05 27.68
C ILE A 117 11.57 -8.64 26.33
N ALA A 118 11.17 -7.49 25.78
CA ALA A 118 11.70 -6.98 24.52
C ALA A 118 13.23 -6.84 24.55
N LYS A 119 13.78 -6.34 25.66
CA LYS A 119 15.22 -6.21 25.86
C LYS A 119 15.94 -7.56 25.98
N ALA A 120 15.32 -8.54 26.64
CA ALA A 120 15.87 -9.89 26.75
C ALA A 120 15.90 -10.60 25.39
N VAL A 121 14.78 -10.55 24.66
CA VAL A 121 14.65 -11.19 23.34
C VAL A 121 15.55 -10.51 22.31
N SER A 122 15.64 -9.18 22.27
CA SER A 122 16.51 -8.48 21.33
C SER A 122 17.98 -8.84 21.51
N LYS A 123 18.45 -8.99 22.76
CA LYS A 123 19.79 -9.51 23.05
C LYS A 123 19.97 -10.95 22.57
N ALA A 124 18.98 -11.82 22.81
CA ALA A 124 19.03 -13.21 22.36
C ALA A 124 19.12 -13.30 20.82
N VAL A 125 18.31 -12.50 20.11
CA VAL A 125 18.35 -12.42 18.65
C VAL A 125 19.66 -11.84 18.14
N GLN A 126 20.21 -10.81 18.78
CA GLN A 126 21.51 -10.26 18.41
C GLN A 126 22.61 -11.32 18.52
N MET A 127 22.58 -12.12 19.60
CA MET A 127 23.51 -13.23 19.79
C MET A 127 23.27 -14.37 18.79
N ALA A 128 22.01 -14.62 18.41
CA ALA A 128 21.67 -15.58 17.37
C ALA A 128 22.18 -15.13 16.01
N PHE A 129 22.01 -13.86 15.62
CA PHE A 129 22.46 -13.33 14.34
C PHE A 129 23.98 -13.36 14.18
N SER A 130 24.72 -13.07 15.26
CA SER A 130 26.18 -13.19 15.26
C SER A 130 26.63 -14.65 15.15
N LYS A 131 25.93 -15.60 15.77
CA LYS A 131 26.24 -17.05 15.70
C LYS A 131 25.81 -17.69 14.37
N LEU A 132 24.63 -17.35 13.86
CA LEU A 132 24.04 -17.92 12.63
C LEU A 132 24.70 -17.40 11.35
N GLY A 133 25.64 -16.46 11.47
CA GLY A 133 26.38 -15.94 10.32
C GLY A 133 25.50 -15.08 9.43
N PHE A 134 24.66 -14.21 10.00
CA PHE A 134 23.90 -13.21 9.24
C PHE A 134 24.81 -12.41 8.28
N ASN A 135 26.04 -12.13 8.71
CA ASN A 135 27.07 -11.50 7.88
C ASN A 135 27.40 -12.31 6.61
N LYS A 136 27.33 -13.65 6.67
CA LYS A 136 27.52 -14.52 5.49
C LYS A 136 26.32 -14.43 4.54
N LEU A 137 25.10 -14.33 5.05
CA LEU A 137 23.90 -14.12 4.24
C LEU A 137 23.95 -12.77 3.52
N LEU A 138 24.34 -11.71 4.23
CA LEU A 138 24.52 -10.38 3.64
C LEU A 138 25.62 -10.36 2.57
N ALA A 139 26.75 -11.02 2.83
CA ALA A 139 27.82 -11.15 1.86
C ALA A 139 27.37 -11.93 0.61
N LYS A 140 26.68 -13.06 0.79
CA LYS A 140 26.13 -13.86 -0.32
C LYS A 140 25.10 -13.07 -1.13
N SER A 141 24.31 -12.22 -0.49
CA SER A 141 23.32 -11.39 -1.17
C SER A 141 23.91 -10.22 -1.97
N GLY A 142 25.21 -9.92 -1.82
CA GLY A 142 25.84 -8.75 -2.42
C GLY A 142 25.48 -7.42 -1.74
N LEU A 143 24.55 -7.41 -0.78
CA LEU A 143 24.16 -6.20 -0.05
C LEU A 143 25.26 -5.69 0.87
N LYS A 144 26.17 -6.56 1.33
CA LYS A 144 27.29 -6.16 2.20
C LYS A 144 28.11 -5.03 1.55
N ASP A 145 28.48 -5.20 0.29
CA ASP A 145 29.31 -4.25 -0.46
C ASP A 145 28.59 -2.89 -0.62
N MET A 146 27.26 -2.91 -0.76
CA MET A 146 26.42 -1.71 -0.89
C MET A 146 26.27 -0.95 0.44
N THR A 147 26.30 -1.65 1.57
CA THR A 147 26.15 -1.03 2.90
C THR A 147 27.46 -0.64 3.58
N SER A 148 28.58 -1.24 3.19
CA SER A 148 29.88 -0.94 3.78
C SER A 148 30.34 0.50 3.57
N GLY A 149 29.88 1.17 2.50
CA GLY A 149 30.19 2.58 2.24
C GLY A 149 29.26 3.58 2.97
N SER A 150 28.10 3.14 3.45
CA SER A 150 27.06 4.02 4.03
C SER A 150 26.96 3.94 5.55
N GLY A 151 27.74 3.06 6.21
CA GLY A 151 27.71 2.88 7.66
C GLY A 151 26.42 2.22 8.18
N ILE A 152 25.59 1.66 7.29
CA ILE A 152 24.31 1.05 7.64
C ILE A 152 24.53 -0.37 8.15
N ASP A 153 24.20 -0.62 9.43
CA ASP A 153 24.16 -1.97 10.00
C ASP A 153 22.76 -2.59 9.87
N ILE A 154 22.56 -3.36 8.80
CA ILE A 154 21.29 -4.08 8.54
C ILE A 154 20.94 -5.02 9.72
N GLY A 155 21.94 -5.69 10.31
CA GLY A 155 21.73 -6.62 11.41
C GLY A 155 21.23 -5.90 12.65
N GLY A 156 21.87 -4.78 13.00
CA GLY A 156 21.44 -3.90 14.09
C GLY A 156 20.05 -3.29 13.87
N ILE A 157 19.72 -2.90 12.63
CA ILE A 157 18.38 -2.42 12.28
C ILE A 157 17.33 -3.51 12.49
N LEU A 158 17.61 -4.74 12.06
CA LEU A 158 16.67 -5.85 12.20
C LEU A 158 16.47 -6.25 13.68
N VAL A 159 17.52 -6.22 14.49
CA VAL A 159 17.42 -6.42 15.96
C VAL A 159 16.57 -5.32 16.60
N LYS A 160 16.79 -4.05 16.22
CA LYS A 160 15.96 -2.93 16.69
C LYS A 160 14.51 -3.08 16.25
N LEU A 161 14.25 -3.52 15.02
CA LEU A 161 12.92 -3.76 14.51
C LEU A 161 12.18 -4.81 15.36
N ILE A 162 12.86 -5.91 15.71
CA ILE A 162 12.30 -6.96 16.58
C ILE A 162 12.04 -6.44 18.00
N TYR A 163 12.94 -5.60 18.55
CA TYR A 163 12.71 -4.94 19.83
C TYR A 163 11.42 -4.11 19.82
N TYR A 164 11.26 -3.24 18.81
CA TYR A 164 10.05 -2.43 18.67
C TYR A 164 8.82 -3.29 18.40
N PHE A 165 8.92 -4.36 17.60
CA PHE A 165 7.81 -5.29 17.37
C PHE A 165 7.24 -5.86 18.66
N ILE A 166 8.12 -6.40 19.51
CA ILE A 166 7.72 -6.97 20.79
C ILE A 166 7.11 -5.88 21.67
N LEU A 167 7.75 -4.71 21.73
CA LEU A 167 7.21 -3.56 22.46
C LEU A 167 5.81 -3.16 21.96
N LEU A 168 5.57 -3.16 20.65
CA LEU A 168 4.27 -2.86 20.04
C LEU A 168 3.20 -3.90 20.42
N ILE A 169 3.55 -5.20 20.44
CA ILE A 169 2.62 -6.26 20.91
C ILE A 169 2.25 -6.03 22.38
N PHE A 170 3.22 -5.71 23.23
CA PHE A 170 2.94 -5.41 24.63
C PHE A 170 2.17 -4.11 24.80
N LEU A 171 2.41 -3.10 23.95
CA LEU A 171 1.65 -1.87 23.92
C LEU A 171 0.19 -2.13 23.51
N GLN A 172 -0.05 -2.98 22.51
CA GLN A 172 -1.39 -3.45 22.13
C GLN A 172 -2.08 -4.16 23.30
N LEU A 173 -1.37 -5.07 23.98
CA LEU A 173 -1.90 -5.78 25.14
C LEU A 173 -2.22 -4.81 26.29
N ALA A 174 -1.35 -3.83 26.53
CA ALA A 174 -1.55 -2.80 27.54
C ALA A 174 -2.78 -1.94 27.19
N LEU A 175 -2.92 -1.48 25.94
CA LEU A 175 -4.08 -0.72 25.47
C LEU A 175 -5.38 -1.51 25.56
N SER A 176 -5.31 -2.84 25.50
CA SER A 176 -6.49 -3.70 25.68
C SER A 176 -7.10 -3.57 27.07
N ALA A 177 -6.33 -3.13 28.08
CA ALA A 177 -6.87 -2.81 29.42
C ALA A 177 -7.86 -1.63 29.41
N PHE A 178 -7.80 -0.76 28.40
CA PHE A 178 -8.74 0.35 28.21
C PHE A 178 -9.98 -0.03 27.39
N GLY A 179 -9.99 -1.23 26.77
CA GLY A 179 -11.06 -1.70 25.88
C GLY A 179 -10.83 -1.32 24.40
N PRO A 180 -11.80 -1.64 23.51
CA PRO A 180 -11.71 -1.32 22.08
C PRO A 180 -11.64 0.19 21.85
N ASN A 181 -10.62 0.64 21.11
CA ASN A 181 -10.43 2.05 20.81
C ASN A 181 -9.63 2.21 19.50
N ALA A 182 -9.84 3.34 18.81
CA ALA A 182 -9.19 3.59 17.51
C ALA A 182 -7.65 3.60 17.56
N VAL A 183 -7.06 3.95 18.72
CA VAL A 183 -5.61 3.93 18.91
C VAL A 183 -5.09 2.48 18.91
N LYS A 184 -5.80 1.58 19.58
CA LYS A 184 -5.52 0.15 19.56
C LYS A 184 -5.65 -0.41 18.15
N ASP A 185 -6.71 -0.05 17.42
CA ASP A 185 -6.93 -0.54 16.05
C ASP A 185 -5.78 -0.12 15.12
N LEU A 186 -5.31 1.12 15.22
CA LEU A 186 -4.15 1.60 14.47
C LEU A 186 -2.88 0.80 14.80
N ILE A 187 -2.64 0.49 16.08
CA ILE A 187 -1.48 -0.30 16.49
C ILE A 187 -1.61 -1.76 16.03
N ASP A 188 -2.81 -2.33 16.04
CA ASP A 188 -3.09 -3.68 15.53
C ASP A 188 -2.72 -3.78 14.04
N GLU A 189 -3.11 -2.79 13.23
CA GLU A 189 -2.72 -2.71 11.82
C GLU A 189 -1.19 -2.63 11.64
N VAL A 190 -0.52 -1.81 12.44
CA VAL A 190 0.95 -1.72 12.42
C VAL A 190 1.59 -3.04 12.81
N VAL A 191 1.10 -3.74 13.84
CA VAL A 191 1.63 -5.05 14.27
C VAL A 191 1.45 -6.09 13.16
N LEU A 192 0.32 -6.09 12.46
CA LEU A 192 0.04 -7.00 11.33
C LEU A 192 0.90 -6.71 10.09
N PHE A 193 1.42 -5.49 9.96
CA PHE A 193 2.33 -5.10 8.90
C PHE A 193 3.75 -5.66 9.11
N LEU A 194 4.18 -5.88 10.36
CA LEU A 194 5.56 -6.29 10.64
C LEU A 194 5.98 -7.65 10.09
N PRO A 195 5.15 -8.72 10.15
CA PRO A 195 5.45 -9.99 9.49
C PRO A 195 5.75 -9.84 7.99
N ARG A 196 5.05 -8.92 7.32
CA ARG A 196 5.25 -8.65 5.89
C ARG A 196 6.63 -8.04 5.61
N ILE A 197 7.12 -7.17 6.50
CA ILE A 197 8.48 -6.61 6.40
C ILE A 197 9.52 -7.72 6.47
N VAL A 198 9.35 -8.70 7.36
CA VAL A 198 10.28 -9.83 7.48
C VAL A 198 10.35 -10.62 6.16
N VAL A 199 9.20 -10.95 5.58
CA VAL A 199 9.13 -11.62 4.27
C VAL A 199 9.80 -10.78 3.18
N ALA A 200 9.57 -9.47 3.16
CA ALA A 200 10.18 -8.56 2.20
C ALA A 200 11.71 -8.54 2.29
N VAL A 201 12.27 -8.45 3.50
CA VAL A 201 13.72 -8.51 3.73
C VAL A 201 14.30 -9.84 3.25
N VAL A 202 13.63 -10.95 3.56
CA VAL A 202 14.06 -12.29 3.11
C VAL A 202 14.08 -12.37 1.59
N LEU A 203 13.05 -11.86 0.90
CA LEU A 203 13.01 -11.86 -0.57
C LEU A 203 14.15 -11.07 -1.19
N VAL A 204 14.49 -9.89 -0.66
CA VAL A 204 15.63 -9.10 -1.16
C VAL A 204 16.94 -9.85 -0.97
N LEU A 205 17.15 -10.48 0.20
CA LEU A 205 18.36 -11.26 0.47
C LEU A 205 18.50 -12.46 -0.48
N VAL A 206 17.40 -13.18 -0.72
CA VAL A 206 17.38 -14.33 -1.64
C VAL A 206 17.60 -13.88 -3.08
N ALA A 207 16.93 -12.82 -3.53
CA ALA A 207 17.09 -12.28 -4.88
C ALA A 207 18.52 -11.78 -5.11
N GLY A 208 19.11 -11.07 -4.15
CA GLY A 208 20.52 -10.65 -4.23
C GLY A 208 21.47 -11.85 -4.33
N ALA A 209 21.21 -12.92 -3.57
CA ALA A 209 22.04 -14.12 -3.60
C ALA A 209 21.96 -14.86 -4.94
N ILE A 210 20.74 -15.02 -5.47
CA ILE A 210 20.51 -15.59 -6.81
C ILE A 210 21.13 -14.70 -7.88
N GLY A 211 20.91 -13.39 -7.80
CA GLY A 211 21.45 -12.42 -8.74
C GLY A 211 22.97 -12.50 -8.82
N ARG A 212 23.64 -12.65 -7.67
CA ARG A 212 25.10 -12.73 -7.64
C ARG A 212 25.59 -14.05 -8.23
N ALA A 213 24.97 -15.16 -7.87
CA ALA A 213 25.28 -16.47 -8.46
C ALA A 213 25.10 -16.47 -9.98
N VAL A 214 24.02 -15.86 -10.49
CA VAL A 214 23.77 -15.75 -11.93
C VAL A 214 24.77 -14.81 -12.60
N GLY A 215 25.07 -13.65 -12.00
CA GLY A 215 26.05 -12.70 -12.53
C GLY A 215 27.46 -13.30 -12.62
N ASP A 216 27.86 -14.07 -11.60
CA ASP A 216 29.12 -14.80 -11.58
C ASP A 216 29.14 -15.88 -12.66
N LEU A 217 28.06 -16.66 -12.81
CA LEU A 217 27.94 -17.70 -13.84
C LEU A 217 28.03 -17.12 -15.26
N ILE A 218 27.38 -15.98 -15.52
CA ILE A 218 27.45 -15.27 -16.81
C ILE A 218 28.88 -14.80 -17.08
N THR A 219 29.53 -14.20 -16.08
CA THR A 219 30.90 -13.70 -16.20
C THR A 219 31.89 -14.84 -16.45
N SER A 220 31.75 -15.96 -15.73
CA SER A 220 32.57 -17.16 -15.92
C SER A 220 32.35 -17.82 -17.28
N SER A 221 31.12 -17.88 -17.77
CA SER A 221 30.77 -18.54 -19.04
C SER A 221 31.22 -17.75 -20.27
N LEU A 222 31.23 -16.41 -20.20
CA LEU A 222 31.65 -15.53 -21.29
C LEU A 222 33.17 -15.32 -21.36
N GLY A 223 33.92 -15.82 -20.36
CA GLY A 223 35.37 -15.72 -20.27
C GLY A 223 35.88 -14.27 -20.19
N ASN A 224 37.17 -14.06 -20.48
CA ASN A 224 37.83 -12.75 -20.38
C ASN A 224 37.45 -11.73 -21.48
N ARG A 225 36.30 -11.90 -22.17
CA ARG A 225 35.80 -10.87 -23.08
C ARG A 225 35.35 -9.65 -22.26
N SER A 226 35.65 -8.45 -22.73
CA SER A 226 35.31 -7.19 -22.03
C SER A 226 33.82 -7.05 -21.67
N PHE A 227 32.94 -7.73 -22.42
CA PHE A 227 31.49 -7.70 -22.21
C PHE A 227 30.98 -8.61 -21.07
N GLY A 228 31.75 -9.63 -20.65
CA GLY A 228 31.32 -10.59 -19.63
C GLY A 228 30.91 -9.92 -18.30
N PRO A 229 31.80 -9.09 -17.70
CA PRO A 229 31.50 -8.40 -16.45
C PRO A 229 30.33 -7.41 -16.55
N MET A 230 30.15 -6.75 -17.70
CA MET A 230 29.03 -5.82 -17.91
C MET A 230 27.70 -6.58 -17.94
N LEU A 231 27.65 -7.71 -18.66
CA LEU A 231 26.44 -8.53 -18.75
C LEU A 231 26.08 -9.17 -17.41
N GLY A 232 27.08 -9.62 -16.65
CA GLY A 232 26.89 -10.13 -15.29
C GLY A 232 26.29 -9.09 -14.34
N LYS A 233 26.76 -7.83 -14.41
CA LYS A 233 26.20 -6.71 -13.62
C LYS A 233 24.77 -6.36 -14.02
N ILE A 234 24.44 -6.38 -15.32
CA ILE A 234 23.08 -6.14 -15.82
C ILE A 234 22.14 -7.24 -15.30
N ALA A 235 22.55 -8.51 -15.38
CA ALA A 235 21.76 -9.63 -14.89
C ALA A 235 21.55 -9.57 -13.37
N PHE A 236 22.61 -9.29 -12.60
CA PHE A 236 22.51 -9.06 -11.16
C PHE A 236 21.51 -7.94 -10.84
N GLY A 237 21.66 -6.78 -11.50
CA GLY A 237 20.78 -5.63 -11.31
C GLY A 237 19.32 -5.94 -11.65
N PHE A 238 19.08 -6.69 -12.72
CA PHE A 238 17.73 -7.10 -13.13
C PHE A 238 17.08 -8.03 -12.10
N ILE A 239 17.78 -9.07 -11.64
CA ILE A 239 17.27 -10.02 -10.64
C ILE A 239 17.06 -9.31 -9.29
N LEU A 240 17.99 -8.43 -8.89
CA LEU A 240 17.85 -7.65 -7.67
C LEU A 240 16.64 -6.69 -7.76
N ALA A 241 16.44 -6.03 -8.90
CA ALA A 241 15.29 -5.16 -9.13
C ALA A 241 13.97 -5.93 -9.01
N LEU A 242 13.86 -7.12 -9.61
CA LEU A 242 12.69 -7.98 -9.44
C LEU A 242 12.47 -8.39 -7.99
N GLY A 243 13.54 -8.72 -7.27
CA GLY A 243 13.51 -9.02 -5.84
C GLY A 243 12.99 -7.85 -4.99
N VAL A 244 13.51 -6.64 -5.24
CA VAL A 244 13.07 -5.41 -4.56
C VAL A 244 11.60 -5.12 -4.86
N ILE A 245 11.17 -5.25 -6.12
CA ILE A 245 9.76 -5.05 -6.48
C ILE A 245 8.86 -6.08 -5.79
N SER A 246 9.27 -7.35 -5.77
CA SER A 246 8.54 -8.41 -5.06
C SER A 246 8.44 -8.11 -3.56
N ALA A 247 9.53 -7.64 -2.95
CA ALA A 247 9.56 -7.21 -1.56
C ALA A 247 8.61 -6.04 -1.29
N LEU A 248 8.59 -5.01 -2.16
CA LEU A 248 7.63 -3.90 -2.06
C LEU A 248 6.18 -4.38 -2.14
N ASN A 249 5.89 -5.34 -3.02
CA ASN A 249 4.57 -5.94 -3.13
C ASN A 249 4.14 -6.66 -1.84
N GLN A 250 5.05 -7.37 -1.17
CA GLN A 250 4.76 -8.01 0.12
C GLN A 250 4.41 -7.00 1.21
N ILE A 251 5.11 -5.86 1.22
CA ILE A 251 4.84 -4.77 2.17
C ILE A 251 3.45 -4.16 1.90
N GLY A 252 2.94 -4.24 0.67
CA GLY A 252 1.64 -3.71 0.28
C GLY A 252 1.65 -2.20 0.00
N ILE A 253 2.84 -1.58 -0.02
CA ILE A 253 2.97 -0.17 -0.38
C ILE A 253 2.77 -0.03 -1.89
N ALA A 254 1.80 0.81 -2.27
CA ALA A 254 1.61 1.27 -3.65
C ALA A 254 1.49 0.16 -4.71
N VAL A 255 0.94 -1.01 -4.34
CA VAL A 255 0.74 -2.13 -5.28
C VAL A 255 -0.09 -1.75 -6.51
N THR A 256 -0.94 -0.73 -6.38
CA THR A 256 -1.73 -0.13 -7.47
C THR A 256 -0.89 0.59 -8.52
N VAL A 257 0.31 1.06 -8.18
CA VAL A 257 1.23 1.75 -9.08
C VAL A 257 2.37 0.81 -9.49
N THR A 258 2.91 0.05 -8.54
CA THR A 258 4.07 -0.82 -8.80
C THR A 258 3.73 -2.00 -9.71
N THR A 259 2.56 -2.62 -9.55
CA THR A 259 2.19 -3.80 -10.34
C THR A 259 2.00 -3.47 -11.82
N PRO A 260 1.25 -2.41 -12.20
CA PRO A 260 1.14 -2.02 -13.61
C PRO A 260 2.49 -1.63 -14.22
N VAL A 261 3.34 -0.92 -13.47
CA VAL A 261 4.69 -0.55 -13.94
C VAL A 261 5.53 -1.80 -14.21
N LEU A 262 5.49 -2.81 -13.33
CA LEU A 262 6.20 -4.07 -13.55
C LEU A 262 5.71 -4.77 -14.81
N VAL A 263 4.38 -4.88 -14.99
CA VAL A 263 3.80 -5.49 -16.19
C VAL A 263 4.22 -4.72 -17.43
N ALA A 264 4.21 -3.38 -17.40
CA ALA A 264 4.61 -2.53 -18.52
C ALA A 264 6.11 -2.71 -18.86
N VAL A 265 7.00 -2.74 -17.87
CA VAL A 265 8.44 -2.94 -18.10
C VAL A 265 8.72 -4.34 -18.64
N LEU A 266 8.08 -5.37 -18.08
CA LEU A 266 8.23 -6.74 -18.59
C LEU A 266 7.66 -6.89 -19.99
N ALA A 267 6.49 -6.29 -20.27
CA ALA A 267 5.90 -6.28 -21.60
C ALA A 267 6.78 -5.53 -22.60
N ALA A 268 7.38 -4.40 -22.21
CA ALA A 268 8.32 -3.66 -23.05
C ALA A 268 9.59 -4.49 -23.31
N ALA A 269 10.18 -5.10 -22.29
CA ALA A 269 11.37 -5.95 -22.43
C ALA A 269 11.08 -7.16 -23.33
N ALA A 270 9.96 -7.85 -23.10
CA ALA A 270 9.50 -8.94 -23.96
C ALA A 270 9.27 -8.44 -25.40
N GLY A 271 8.65 -7.28 -25.56
CA GLY A 271 8.44 -6.63 -26.86
C GLY A 271 9.75 -6.35 -27.59
N VAL A 272 10.77 -5.79 -26.91
CA VAL A 272 12.09 -5.55 -27.49
C VAL A 272 12.76 -6.86 -27.91
N VAL A 273 12.65 -7.92 -27.10
CA VAL A 273 13.20 -9.23 -27.46
C VAL A 273 12.47 -9.83 -28.66
N ILE A 274 11.13 -9.82 -28.65
CA ILE A 274 10.29 -10.34 -29.73
C ILE A 274 10.57 -9.59 -31.04
N VAL A 275 10.67 -8.25 -31.01
CA VAL A 275 10.93 -7.44 -32.21
C VAL A 275 12.39 -7.53 -32.65
N GLY A 276 13.35 -7.53 -31.72
CA GLY A 276 14.78 -7.62 -32.03
C GLY A 276 15.18 -8.97 -32.61
N VAL A 277 14.77 -10.06 -31.96
CA VAL A 277 15.03 -11.44 -32.42
C VAL A 277 14.12 -11.78 -33.60
N GLY A 278 12.84 -11.44 -33.51
CA GLY A 278 11.83 -11.78 -34.52
C GLY A 278 11.82 -10.90 -35.76
N GLY A 279 12.34 -9.66 -35.72
CA GLY A 279 12.40 -8.76 -36.88
C GLY A 279 13.76 -8.70 -37.56
N GLY A 280 14.86 -8.77 -36.80
CA GLY A 280 16.22 -8.63 -37.32
C GLY A 280 16.88 -9.91 -37.84
N LEU A 281 16.42 -11.09 -37.38
CA LEU A 281 17.03 -12.38 -37.74
C LEU A 281 16.27 -13.13 -38.84
N ILE A 282 15.14 -12.60 -39.33
CA ILE A 282 14.35 -13.25 -40.39
C ILE A 282 15.22 -13.50 -41.64
N GLN A 283 15.92 -12.48 -42.14
CA GLN A 283 16.76 -12.60 -43.33
C GLN A 283 17.90 -13.62 -43.19
N PRO A 284 18.77 -13.56 -42.16
CA PRO A 284 19.85 -14.55 -42.03
C PRO A 284 19.35 -15.96 -41.71
N MET A 285 18.17 -16.10 -41.09
CA MET A 285 17.57 -17.41 -40.82
C MET A 285 16.92 -18.01 -42.07
N GLN A 286 16.30 -17.20 -42.92
CA GLN A 286 15.84 -17.61 -44.26
C GLN A 286 17.00 -18.15 -45.10
N GLN A 287 18.16 -17.50 -45.09
CA GLN A 287 19.35 -17.96 -45.82
C GLN A 287 19.96 -19.26 -45.26
N ARG A 288 19.79 -19.55 -43.97
CA ARG A 288 20.24 -20.81 -43.37
C ARG A 288 19.27 -21.94 -43.68
N TRP A 289 17.97 -21.65 -43.67
CA TRP A 289 16.93 -22.61 -43.99
C TRP A 289 16.97 -23.02 -45.46
N SER A 290 17.21 -22.07 -46.38
CA SER A 290 17.37 -22.36 -47.80
C SER A 290 18.54 -23.32 -48.06
N ARG A 291 19.71 -23.07 -47.46
CA ARG A 291 20.86 -24.00 -47.59
C ARG A 291 20.57 -25.39 -47.04
N TRP A 292 19.77 -25.49 -45.98
CA TRP A 292 19.41 -26.78 -45.41
C TRP A 292 18.44 -27.54 -46.32
N LEU A 293 17.49 -26.81 -46.93
CA LEU A 293 16.58 -27.34 -47.94
C LEU A 293 17.33 -27.77 -49.21
N ASP A 294 18.25 -26.95 -49.74
CA ASP A 294 19.07 -27.28 -50.91
C ASP A 294 19.94 -28.53 -50.68
N ASN A 295 20.50 -28.66 -49.48
CA ASN A 295 21.29 -29.83 -49.08
C ASN A 295 20.43 -31.08 -48.88
N ALA A 296 19.16 -30.93 -48.52
CA ALA A 296 18.21 -32.04 -48.44
C ALA A 296 17.75 -32.44 -49.85
N GLU A 297 17.43 -31.47 -50.71
CA GLU A 297 17.01 -31.71 -52.08
C GLU A 297 18.12 -32.32 -52.93
N SER A 298 19.39 -31.99 -52.71
CA SER A 298 20.50 -32.71 -53.35
C SER A 298 20.67 -34.15 -52.85
N GLN A 299 20.32 -34.44 -51.59
CA GLN A 299 20.33 -35.81 -51.06
C GLN A 299 19.13 -36.65 -51.54
N PHE A 300 17.99 -36.03 -51.83
CA PHE A 300 16.78 -36.71 -52.34
C PHE A 300 16.63 -36.66 -53.87
N GLY A 301 17.23 -35.68 -54.54
CA GLY A 301 17.14 -35.43 -56.00
C GLY A 301 18.30 -36.00 -56.82
N GLY A 302 19.39 -36.44 -56.19
CA GLY A 302 20.57 -37.03 -56.84
C GLY A 302 20.42 -38.47 -57.38
N LYS A 303 19.19 -38.96 -57.62
CA LYS A 303 18.94 -40.24 -58.29
C LYS A 303 18.14 -40.06 -59.59
N GLY A 304 18.51 -39.05 -60.37
CA GLY A 304 18.21 -39.00 -61.80
C GLY A 304 19.33 -39.73 -62.56
N VAL A 305 18.96 -40.83 -63.21
CA VAL A 305 19.85 -41.70 -64.00
C VAL A 305 20.61 -40.91 -65.08
N ASP A 306 21.92 -40.73 -64.89
CA ASP A 306 22.84 -40.31 -65.96
C ASP A 306 22.97 -41.46 -66.98
N ARG A 307 22.22 -41.34 -68.08
CA ARG A 307 22.39 -42.14 -69.30
C ARG A 307 23.00 -41.23 -70.36
N ASP A 308 24.30 -41.02 -70.32
CA ASP A 308 25.08 -40.58 -71.49
C ASP A 308 26.55 -40.94 -71.28
N GLN A 309 26.90 -42.19 -71.59
CA GLN A 309 28.30 -42.58 -71.83
C GLN A 309 28.54 -42.66 -73.34
N PRO A 310 29.55 -41.96 -73.89
CA PRO A 310 29.98 -42.18 -75.26
C PRO A 310 30.67 -43.55 -75.36
N THR A 311 30.10 -44.44 -76.18
CA THR A 311 30.64 -45.76 -76.51
C THR A 311 32.09 -45.69 -76.98
N GLN A 312 33.01 -46.21 -76.18
CA GLN A 312 34.41 -46.43 -76.57
C GLN A 312 34.49 -47.60 -77.57
N GLN A 313 35.08 -47.33 -78.74
CA GLN A 313 35.39 -48.30 -79.78
C GLN A 313 36.40 -49.34 -79.27
N MET A 314 36.06 -50.63 -79.42
CA MET A 314 36.95 -51.76 -79.14
C MET A 314 38.01 -51.92 -80.24
N PRO A 315 39.30 -52.17 -79.92
CA PRO A 315 40.30 -52.56 -80.90
C PRO A 315 40.28 -54.09 -81.14
N ALA A 316 40.58 -54.49 -82.38
CA ALA A 316 40.62 -55.88 -82.84
C ALA A 316 41.81 -56.69 -82.24
N PRO A 317 41.72 -58.04 -82.15
CA PRO A 317 42.76 -58.85 -81.53
C PRO A 317 43.90 -59.17 -82.51
N GLY A 318 45.10 -58.69 -82.20
CA GLY A 318 46.37 -59.11 -82.82
C GLY A 318 47.21 -59.92 -81.83
N GLN A 319 47.70 -61.06 -82.28
CA GLN A 319 48.49 -62.08 -81.57
C GLN A 319 49.94 -61.64 -81.24
N PRO A 320 50.70 -62.43 -80.43
CA PRO A 320 51.61 -61.92 -79.41
C PRO A 320 53.09 -61.89 -79.81
N GLY A 321 53.82 -60.93 -79.24
CA GLY A 321 55.27 -60.80 -79.31
C GLY A 321 55.86 -60.55 -77.92
N GLN A 322 56.91 -61.30 -77.63
CA GLN A 322 57.60 -61.54 -76.35
C GLN A 322 58.32 -60.35 -75.69
N PRO A 323 58.78 -60.51 -74.42
CA PRO A 323 59.18 -59.42 -73.54
C PRO A 323 60.68 -59.09 -73.62
N GLY A 324 61.05 -57.86 -73.23
CA GLY A 324 62.43 -57.45 -73.02
C GLY A 324 62.53 -56.17 -72.17
N PRO A 325 63.62 -55.97 -71.41
CA PRO A 325 63.54 -55.50 -70.03
C PRO A 325 64.26 -54.16 -69.78
N GLY A 326 63.99 -53.58 -68.60
CA GLY A 326 64.76 -52.45 -68.06
C GLY A 326 64.24 -51.10 -68.56
N GLN A 327 64.41 -49.99 -67.87
CA GLN A 327 65.24 -49.63 -66.75
C GLN A 327 64.64 -48.30 -66.21
N GLN A 328 64.88 -48.04 -64.92
CA GLN A 328 65.28 -46.73 -64.35
C GLN A 328 64.59 -45.48 -64.93
N GLY A 329 63.75 -44.78 -64.17
CA GLY A 329 64.15 -43.97 -63.02
C GLY A 329 63.94 -42.48 -63.31
N HIS A 330 64.08 -41.66 -62.27
CA HIS A 330 63.91 -40.19 -62.20
C HIS A 330 62.45 -39.72 -62.04
N SER A 331 62.02 -39.22 -60.87
CA SER A 331 62.49 -38.05 -60.07
C SER A 331 62.03 -36.71 -60.64
N GLY A 332 61.30 -35.95 -59.82
CA GLY A 332 61.20 -34.49 -59.87
C GLY A 332 59.93 -33.96 -60.53
N THR A 333 59.01 -33.27 -59.82
CA THR A 333 59.08 -31.84 -59.41
C THR A 333 59.26 -30.94 -60.65
N LEU A 334 58.34 -30.04 -60.99
CA LEU A 334 57.70 -28.98 -60.19
C LEU A 334 56.32 -28.65 -60.76
#